data_AF-A0A0F8XD21-F1
#
_entry.id   AF-A0A0F8XD21-F1
#
_cell.length_a   1.000
_cell.length_b   1.000
_cell.length_c   1.000
_cell.angle_alpha   90.00
_cell.angle_beta   90.00
_cell.angle_gamma   90.00
#
_symmetry.space_group_name_H-M   'P 1'
#
loop_
_entity.id
_entity.type
_entity.pdbx_description
1 polymer ?
#
loop_
_entity_poly.entity_id
_entity_poly.type
_entity_poly.pdbx_seq_one_letter_code
_entity_poly.pdbx_strand_id
1 'polypeptide(L)'
;EIVKEKPQLSEEESIIRDKEQELYDKCTKSLNATIKLKEEINKAFIQLKDKGIQMEDLRKISDLTQEFDVNLYDIILDTFKQDPLTKYALLDTLDKIDNIFKQYDNWRETDLKIF
;
A
#
# COMPACT_ATOMS: atom_id res chain seq x y z
N GLU A 1 7.71 -50.04 17.57
CA GLU A 1 7.69 -48.78 16.81
C GLU A 1 9.11 -48.37 16.47
N ILE A 2 9.41 -48.12 15.20
CA ILE A 2 10.70 -47.52 14.84
C ILE A 2 10.51 -46.01 15.02
N VAL A 3 11.01 -45.47 16.12
CA VAL A 3 11.13 -44.02 16.30
C VAL A 3 12.15 -43.57 15.26
N LYS A 4 11.68 -43.01 14.14
CA LYS A 4 12.55 -42.33 13.18
C LYS A 4 13.15 -41.14 13.91
N GLU A 5 14.39 -41.27 14.37
CA GLU A 5 15.19 -40.14 14.81
C GLU A 5 15.20 -39.11 13.68
N LYS A 6 14.73 -37.89 13.97
CA LYS A 6 14.87 -36.78 13.03
C LYS A 6 16.37 -36.60 12.82
N PRO A 7 16.88 -36.60 11.58
CA PRO A 7 18.30 -36.39 11.32
C PRO A 7 18.72 -35.07 11.98
N GLN A 8 19.73 -35.14 12.85
CA GLN A 8 20.36 -33.93 13.39
C GLN A 8 21.04 -33.22 12.23
N LEU A 9 20.59 -31.99 11.95
CA LEU A 9 21.24 -31.13 10.98
C LEU A 9 22.61 -30.73 11.51
N SER A 10 23.58 -30.63 10.61
CA SER A 10 24.84 -29.95 10.90
C SER A 10 24.62 -28.47 11.24
N GLU A 11 25.61 -27.84 11.85
CA GLU A 11 25.56 -26.41 12.20
C GLU A 11 25.34 -25.54 10.95
N GLU A 12 26.00 -25.86 9.84
CA GLU A 12 25.81 -25.18 8.54
C GLU A 12 24.39 -25.36 8.00
N GLU A 13 23.84 -26.58 8.04
CA GLU A 13 22.48 -26.85 7.59
C GLU A 13 21.42 -26.16 8.47
N SER A 14 21.67 -26.03 9.78
CA SER A 14 20.78 -25.26 10.67
C SER A 14 20.82 -23.77 10.32
N ILE A 15 22.01 -23.20 10.09
CA ILE A 15 22.16 -21.79 9.69
C ILE A 15 21.44 -21.52 8.36
N ILE A 16 21.59 -22.40 7.36
CA ILE A 16 20.92 -22.27 6.07
C ILE A 16 19.40 -22.31 6.25
N ARG A 17 18.88 -23.31 6.99
CA ARG A 17 17.44 -23.44 7.24
C ARG A 17 16.89 -22.19 7.95
N ASP A 18 17.60 -21.67 8.93
CA ASP A 18 17.14 -20.50 9.68
C ASP A 18 17.13 -19.24 8.79
N LYS A 19 18.10 -19.08 7.88
CA LYS A 19 18.10 -18.02 6.85
C LYS A 19 16.96 -18.17 5.83
N GLU A 20 16.69 -19.40 5.38
CA GLU A 20 15.59 -19.70 4.46
C GLU A 20 14.23 -19.38 5.10
N GLN A 21 14.06 -19.74 6.38
CA GLN A 21 12.87 -19.40 7.15
C GLN A 21 12.72 -17.89 7.33
N GLU A 22 13.80 -17.18 7.64
CA GLU A 22 13.77 -15.71 7.76
C GLU A 22 13.35 -15.06 6.43
N LEU A 23 13.91 -15.51 5.30
CA LEU A 23 13.54 -15.00 3.98
C LEU A 23 12.06 -15.29 3.67
N TYR A 24 11.59 -16.51 3.96
CA TYR A 24 10.21 -16.90 3.77
C TYR A 24 9.24 -16.01 4.58
N ASP A 25 9.58 -15.74 5.83
CA ASP A 25 8.77 -14.89 6.71
C ASP A 25 8.73 -13.44 6.20
N LYS A 26 9.87 -12.91 5.76
CA LYS A 26 9.96 -11.57 5.12
C LYS A 26 9.09 -11.48 3.86
N CYS A 27 9.16 -12.48 2.98
CA CYS A 27 8.34 -12.53 1.77
C CYS A 27 6.84 -12.60 2.10
N THR A 28 6.46 -13.43 3.07
CA THR A 28 5.07 -13.55 3.54
C THR A 28 4.54 -12.23 4.11
N LYS A 29 5.33 -11.54 4.94
CA LYS A 29 4.98 -10.21 5.47
C LYS A 29 4.77 -9.19 4.35
N SER A 30 5.69 -9.12 3.39
CA SER A 30 5.60 -8.21 2.25
C SER A 30 4.37 -8.47 1.38
N LEU A 31 4.05 -9.75 1.13
CA LEU A 31 2.84 -10.13 0.40
C LEU A 31 1.59 -9.67 1.15
N ASN A 32 1.50 -9.94 2.45
CA ASN A 32 0.35 -9.56 3.27
C ASN A 32 0.18 -8.02 3.33
N ALA A 33 1.28 -7.27 3.48
CA ALA A 33 1.25 -5.81 3.44
C ALA A 33 0.71 -5.30 2.08
N THR A 34 1.11 -5.93 0.98
CA THR A 34 0.66 -5.56 -0.37
C THR A 34 -0.83 -5.88 -0.59
N ILE A 35 -1.31 -7.02 -0.09
CA ILE A 35 -2.73 -7.37 -0.10
C ILE A 35 -3.53 -6.32 0.67
N LYS A 36 -3.07 -5.96 1.88
CA LYS A 36 -3.72 -4.94 2.71
C LYS A 36 -3.75 -3.57 2.04
N LEU A 37 -2.66 -3.15 1.39
CA LEU A 37 -2.61 -1.91 0.62
C LEU A 37 -3.69 -1.86 -0.46
N LYS A 38 -3.83 -2.95 -1.22
CA LYS A 38 -4.88 -3.07 -2.25
C LYS A 38 -6.28 -2.93 -1.66
N GLU A 39 -6.53 -3.55 -0.51
CA GLU A 39 -7.83 -3.46 0.17
C GLU A 39 -8.15 -2.04 0.63
N GLU A 40 -7.18 -1.34 1.24
CA GLU A 40 -7.37 0.04 1.71
C GLU A 40 -7.57 1.03 0.55
N ILE A 41 -6.83 0.86 -0.56
CA ILE A 41 -7.06 1.66 -1.78
C ILE A 41 -8.47 1.43 -2.33
N ASN A 42 -8.94 0.18 -2.37
CA ASN A 42 -10.30 -0.12 -2.82
C ASN A 42 -11.36 0.50 -1.91
N LYS A 43 -11.14 0.52 -0.59
CA LYS A 43 -12.03 1.22 0.35
C LYS A 43 -12.07 2.73 0.07
N ALA A 44 -10.92 3.34 -0.23
CA ALA A 44 -10.86 4.76 -0.59
C ALA A 44 -11.68 5.06 -1.87
N PHE A 45 -11.60 4.20 -2.89
CA PHE A 45 -12.41 4.33 -4.11
C PHE A 45 -13.92 4.19 -3.83
N ILE A 46 -14.33 3.26 -2.97
CA ILE A 46 -15.74 3.12 -2.57
C ILE A 46 -16.24 4.40 -1.88
N GLN A 47 -15.45 4.95 -0.95
CA GLN A 47 -15.81 6.19 -0.25
C GLN A 47 -15.95 7.40 -1.21
N LEU A 48 -15.12 7.48 -2.25
CA LEU A 48 -15.26 8.51 -3.28
C LEU A 48 -16.54 8.33 -4.09
N LYS A 49 -16.85 7.09 -4.47
CA LYS A 49 -18.06 6.77 -5.22
C LYS A 49 -19.33 7.13 -4.44
N ASP A 50 -19.35 6.89 -3.13
CA ASP A 50 -20.47 7.24 -2.25
C ASP A 50 -20.69 8.77 -2.18
N LYS A 51 -19.63 9.55 -2.42
CA LYS A 51 -19.67 11.02 -2.51
C LYS A 51 -19.93 11.52 -3.95
N GLY A 52 -20.28 10.62 -4.87
CA GLY A 52 -20.60 10.94 -6.27
C GLY A 52 -19.40 11.04 -7.20
N ILE A 53 -18.18 10.79 -6.72
CA ILE A 53 -16.93 10.95 -7.48
C ILE A 53 -16.58 9.61 -8.14
N GLN A 54 -16.58 9.56 -9.47
CA GLN A 54 -16.25 8.33 -10.20
C GLN A 54 -14.76 8.23 -10.50
N MET A 55 -14.29 7.02 -10.80
CA MET A 55 -12.89 6.78 -11.16
C MET A 55 -12.48 7.52 -12.44
N GLU A 56 -13.41 7.74 -13.36
CA GLU A 56 -13.20 8.53 -14.58
C GLU A 56 -12.91 10.00 -14.28
N ASP A 57 -13.52 10.56 -13.23
CA ASP A 57 -13.28 11.94 -12.80
C ASP A 57 -11.85 12.07 -12.24
N LEU A 58 -11.41 11.08 -11.45
CA LEU A 58 -10.03 11.03 -10.94
C LEU A 58 -9.00 10.90 -12.06
N ARG A 59 -9.29 10.13 -13.12
CA ARG A 59 -8.41 10.01 -14.29
C ARG A 59 -8.24 11.36 -15.00
N LYS A 60 -9.34 12.09 -15.23
CA LYS A 60 -9.27 13.43 -15.84
C LYS A 60 -8.42 14.38 -15.01
N ILE A 61 -8.57 14.36 -13.69
CA ILE A 61 -7.75 15.20 -12.80
C ILE A 61 -6.27 14.77 -12.88
N SER A 62 -5.98 13.46 -12.88
CA SER A 62 -4.62 12.93 -13.05
C SER A 62 -3.99 13.37 -14.38
N ASP A 63 -4.73 13.26 -15.48
CA ASP A 63 -4.26 13.64 -16.81
C ASP A 63 -3.93 15.13 -16.85
N LEU A 64 -4.79 15.98 -16.26
CA LEU A 64 -4.55 17.42 -16.11
C LEU A 64 -3.31 17.71 -15.24
N THR A 65 -3.11 17.01 -14.12
CA THR A 65 -1.92 17.21 -13.29
C THR A 65 -0.62 16.84 -14.02
N GLN A 66 -0.64 15.78 -14.82
CA GLN A 66 0.53 15.32 -15.58
C GLN A 66 0.83 16.19 -16.80
N GLU A 67 -0.19 16.59 -17.55
CA GLU A 67 -0.02 17.40 -18.76
C GLU A 67 0.54 18.79 -18.44
N PHE A 68 0.15 19.35 -17.30
CA PHE A 68 0.48 20.73 -16.93
C PHE A 68 1.51 20.84 -15.79
N ASP A 69 2.10 19.71 -15.34
CA ASP A 69 3.05 19.63 -14.21
C ASP A 69 2.58 20.43 -12.97
N VAL A 70 1.29 20.28 -12.64
CA VAL A 70 0.63 21.03 -11.56
C VAL A 70 0.24 20.10 -10.42
N ASN A 71 0.34 20.65 -9.21
CA ASN A 71 0.02 19.93 -8.00
C ASN A 71 -1.49 19.61 -7.92
N LEU A 72 -1.80 18.33 -7.71
CA LEU A 72 -3.16 17.82 -7.55
C LEU A 72 -3.96 18.57 -6.46
N TYR A 73 -3.31 18.94 -5.37
CA TYR A 73 -3.92 19.72 -4.28
C TYR A 73 -4.37 21.10 -4.77
N ASP A 74 -3.52 21.80 -5.52
CA ASP A 74 -3.82 23.13 -6.06
C ASP A 74 -4.96 23.06 -7.08
N ILE A 75 -4.97 22.03 -7.93
CA ILE A 75 -6.07 21.81 -8.88
C ILE A 75 -7.40 21.56 -8.15
N ILE A 76 -7.40 20.74 -7.09
CA ILE A 76 -8.62 20.48 -6.31
C ILE A 76 -9.12 21.78 -5.66
N LEU A 77 -8.21 22.59 -5.09
CA LEU A 77 -8.56 23.86 -4.47
C LEU A 77 -9.17 24.86 -5.47
N ASP A 78 -8.57 24.99 -6.65
CA ASP A 78 -8.99 25.95 -7.66
C ASP A 78 -10.26 25.50 -8.40
N THR A 79 -10.32 24.22 -8.80
CA THR A 79 -11.45 23.67 -9.56
C THR A 79 -12.72 23.63 -8.73
N PHE A 80 -12.62 23.26 -7.45
CA PHE A 80 -13.77 23.10 -6.56
C PHE A 80 -13.92 24.25 -5.55
N LYS A 81 -13.35 25.43 -5.86
CA LYS A 81 -13.45 26.62 -4.99
C LYS A 81 -14.89 26.98 -4.62
N GLN A 82 -15.83 26.78 -5.56
CA GLN A 82 -17.26 27.06 -5.38
C GLN A 82 -18.09 25.85 -4.96
N ASP A 83 -17.51 24.65 -4.90
CA ASP A 83 -18.16 23.44 -4.41
C ASP A 83 -17.41 22.88 -3.19
N PRO A 84 -17.70 23.42 -1.98
CA PRO A 84 -16.97 23.05 -0.78
C PRO A 84 -17.15 21.57 -0.40
N LEU A 85 -18.31 20.96 -0.69
CA LEU A 85 -18.57 19.57 -0.33
C LEU A 85 -17.65 18.62 -1.11
N THR A 86 -17.60 18.78 -2.43
CA THR A 86 -16.72 17.97 -3.29
C THR A 86 -15.25 18.27 -3.02
N LYS A 87 -14.90 19.54 -2.78
CA LYS A 87 -13.53 19.93 -2.40
C LYS A 87 -13.06 19.20 -1.14
N TYR A 88 -13.83 19.28 -0.05
CA TYR A 88 -13.45 18.62 1.21
C TYR A 88 -13.44 17.10 1.07
N ALA A 89 -14.36 16.53 0.29
CA ALA A 89 -14.39 15.11 -0.01
C ALA A 89 -13.10 14.62 -0.66
N LEU A 90 -12.62 15.33 -1.68
CA LEU A 90 -11.39 15.00 -2.41
C LEU A 90 -10.15 15.18 -1.55
N LEU A 91 -10.05 16.29 -0.80
CA LEU A 91 -8.92 16.55 0.10
C LEU A 91 -8.82 15.52 1.24
N ASP A 92 -9.94 15.16 1.86
CA ASP A 92 -10.02 14.11 2.88
C ASP A 92 -9.57 12.75 2.31
N THR A 93 -9.98 12.42 1.09
CA THR A 93 -9.51 11.19 0.46
C THR A 93 -8.03 11.23 0.11
N LEU A 94 -7.51 12.37 -0.34
CA LEU A 94 -6.08 12.53 -0.64
C LEU A 94 -5.22 12.27 0.61
N ASP A 95 -5.61 12.88 1.74
CA ASP A 95 -4.93 12.69 3.03
C ASP A 95 -5.01 11.24 3.51
N LYS A 96 -6.16 10.57 3.33
CA LYS A 96 -6.31 9.14 3.62
C LYS A 96 -5.39 8.27 2.78
N ILE A 97 -5.26 8.56 1.48
CA ILE A 97 -4.36 7.83 0.58
C ILE A 97 -2.91 8.03 1.02
N ASP A 98 -2.50 9.27 1.31
CA ASP A 98 -1.16 9.57 1.82
C ASP A 98 -0.87 8.84 3.13
N ASN A 99 -1.85 8.77 4.04
CA ASN A 99 -1.73 8.03 5.29
C ASN A 99 -1.63 6.52 5.04
N ILE A 100 -2.39 5.96 4.10
CA ILE A 100 -2.28 4.54 3.70
C ILE A 100 -0.86 4.23 3.21
N PHE A 101 -0.25 5.09 2.38
CA PHE A 101 1.12 4.89 1.92
C PHE A 101 2.14 5.03 3.05
N LYS A 102 1.99 6.01 3.95
CA LYS A 102 2.84 6.13 5.16
C LYS A 102 2.72 4.88 6.05
N GLN A 103 1.53 4.30 6.19
CA GLN A 103 1.34 3.09 6.96
C GLN A 103 1.85 1.85 6.24
N TYR A 104 1.81 1.82 4.90
CA TYR A 104 2.37 0.72 4.12
C TYR A 104 3.87 0.53 4.39
N ASP A 105 4.63 1.61 4.52
CA ASP A 105 6.05 1.52 4.90
C ASP A 105 6.24 0.82 6.25
N ASN A 106 5.34 1.07 7.21
CA ASN A 106 5.34 0.37 8.50
C ASN A 106 4.87 -1.09 8.39
N TRP A 107 3.92 -1.40 7.49
CA TRP A 107 3.42 -2.78 7.31
C TRP A 107 4.41 -3.67 6.59
N ARG A 108 5.15 -3.11 5.62
CA ARG A 108 6.11 -3.86 4.81
C ARG A 108 7.31 -4.30 5.65
N GLU A 109 7.66 -3.54 6.69
CA GLU A 109 8.68 -3.83 7.71
C GLU A 109 9.84 -4.67 7.16
N THR A 110 10.53 -4.22 6.11
CA THR A 110 11.66 -4.97 5.55
C THR A 110 12.67 -4.09 4.80
N ASP A 111 13.89 -4.12 5.33
CA ASP A 111 15.12 -4.12 4.55
C ASP A 111 15.31 -5.57 4.03
N LEU A 112 15.20 -5.80 2.72
CA LEU A 112 15.27 -7.14 2.11
C LEU A 112 16.70 -7.68 2.00
N LYS A 113 17.68 -7.03 2.62
CA LYS A 113 19.06 -7.50 2.61
C LYS A 113 19.20 -8.70 3.54
N ILE A 114 19.56 -9.83 2.96
CA ILE A 114 20.22 -10.94 3.64
C ILE A 114 21.63 -10.95 3.07
N PHE A 115 22.62 -10.58 3.88
CA PHE A 115 24.04 -10.61 3.48
C PHE A 115 24.55 -12.06 3.46
#